data_AF-A0A7Z2G6E3-F1
#
_entry.id   AF-A0A7Z2G6E3-F1
#
_cell.length_a   1.000
_cell.length_b   1.000
_cell.length_c   1.000
_cell.angle_alpha   90.00
_cell.angle_beta   90.00
_cell.angle_gamma   90.00
#
_symmetry.space_group_name_H-M   'P 1'
#
loop_
_entity.id
_entity.type
_entity.pdbx_description
1 polymer ?
#
loop_
_entity_poly.entity_id
_entity_poly.type
_entity_poly.pdbx_seq_one_letter_code
_entity_poly.pdbx_strand_id
1 'polypeptide(L)' 'MPDGNVEALAASTNKENYAARMLGYNRKTFGDMIHAMKSYNNLRGDDNVIWHDDGDVEFNGEIIDNMHNWGR' A
#
# COMPACT_ATOMS: atom_id res chain seq x y z
N MET A 1 -10.10 -18.01 -23.16
CA MET A 1 -9.10 -18.10 -22.08
C MET A 1 -9.41 -16.96 -21.11
N PRO A 2 -9.66 -17.18 -19.82
CA PRO A 2 -9.77 -16.10 -18.86
C PRO A 2 -8.37 -15.89 -18.25
N ASP A 3 -7.60 -14.98 -18.84
CA ASP A 3 -6.34 -14.53 -18.26
C ASP A 3 -6.62 -13.28 -17.41
N GLY A 4 -6.26 -13.32 -16.12
CA GLY A 4 -5.81 -12.10 -15.44
C GLY A 4 -6.61 -11.53 -14.27
N ASN A 5 -7.76 -12.08 -13.84
CA ASN A 5 -8.54 -11.44 -12.76
C ASN A 5 -8.36 -12.05 -11.36
N VAL A 6 -7.25 -12.75 -11.10
CA VAL A 6 -6.89 -13.20 -9.73
C VAL A 6 -6.38 -12.03 -8.87
N GLU A 7 -6.03 -10.92 -9.52
CA GLU A 7 -5.62 -9.64 -8.95
C GLU A 7 -6.80 -8.77 -8.46
N ALA A 8 -8.01 -9.33 -8.32
CA ALA A 8 -9.19 -8.60 -7.83
C ALA A 8 -9.73 -9.15 -6.50
N LEU A 9 -9.02 -10.08 -5.85
CA LEU A 9 -9.49 -10.81 -4.66
C LEU A 9 -8.56 -10.71 -3.43
N ALA A 10 -7.37 -10.13 -3.56
CA ALA A 10 -6.52 -9.96 -2.38
C ALA A 10 -6.97 -8.74 -1.60
N ALA A 11 -7.50 -8.94 -0.39
CA ALA A 11 -7.84 -7.87 0.57
C ALA A 11 -6.59 -7.11 1.04
N SER A 12 -5.40 -7.64 0.80
CA SER A 12 -4.14 -6.95 1.09
C SER A 12 -3.01 -7.34 0.15
N THR A 13 -1.97 -6.51 0.08
CA THR A 13 -0.80 -6.74 -0.77
C THR A 13 0.46 -6.11 -0.19
N ASN A 14 1.64 -6.64 -0.53
CA ASN A 14 2.93 -5.98 -0.27
C ASN A 14 3.59 -5.47 -1.57
N LYS A 15 2.83 -5.42 -2.67
CA LYS A 15 3.31 -4.94 -3.96
C LYS A 15 2.82 -3.52 -4.21
N GLU A 16 3.73 -2.56 -4.21
CA GLU A 16 3.41 -1.13 -4.34
C GLU A 16 2.57 -0.80 -5.59
N ASN A 17 2.88 -1.41 -6.74
CA ASN A 17 2.13 -1.18 -7.98
C ASN A 17 0.68 -1.67 -7.89
N TYR A 18 0.49 -2.81 -7.22
CA TYR A 18 -0.83 -3.37 -7.01
C TYR A 18 -1.59 -2.54 -5.96
N ALA A 19 -0.93 -2.20 -4.84
CA ALA A 19 -1.51 -1.37 -3.78
C ALA A 19 -1.97 -0.01 -4.32
N ALA A 20 -1.18 0.62 -5.20
CA ALA A 20 -1.57 1.84 -5.88
C ALA A 20 -2.87 1.65 -6.69
N ARG A 21 -2.97 0.59 -7.50
CA ARG A 21 -4.18 0.29 -8.30
C ARG A 21 -5.38 -0.03 -7.41
N MET A 22 -5.17 -0.82 -6.37
CA MET A 22 -6.16 -1.25 -5.38
C MET A 22 -6.78 -0.07 -4.64
N LEU A 23 -5.93 0.89 -4.21
CA LEU A 23 -6.34 2.08 -3.47
C LEU A 23 -6.72 3.27 -4.37
N GLY A 24 -6.70 3.07 -5.69
CA GLY A 24 -7.12 4.10 -6.66
C GLY A 24 -6.10 5.23 -6.89
N TYR A 25 -4.83 5.03 -6.55
CA TYR A 25 -3.75 6.00 -6.76
C TYR A 25 -2.88 5.65 -7.98
N ASN A 26 -2.36 6.68 -8.64
CA ASN A 26 -1.29 6.46 -9.63
C ASN A 26 0.02 6.10 -8.91
N ARG A 27 0.92 5.36 -9.59
CA ARG A 27 2.16 4.85 -8.98
C ARG A 27 3.11 5.94 -8.46
N LYS A 28 3.11 7.12 -9.08
CA LYS A 28 3.97 8.23 -8.68
C LYS A 28 3.49 8.83 -7.36
N THR A 29 2.21 9.23 -7.31
CA THR A 29 1.54 9.73 -6.10
C THR A 29 1.63 8.71 -4.98
N PHE A 30 1.35 7.43 -5.26
CA PHE A 30 1.44 6.38 -4.26
C PHE A 30 2.87 6.19 -3.74
N GLY A 31 3.89 6.30 -4.60
CA GLY A 31 5.29 6.26 -4.19
C GLY A 31 5.67 7.41 -3.25
N ASP A 32 5.23 8.62 -3.57
CA ASP A 32 5.46 9.81 -2.72
C ASP A 32 4.75 9.63 -1.36
N MET A 33 3.55 9.06 -1.35
CA MET A 33 2.80 8.73 -0.12
C MET A 33 3.53 7.69 0.73
N ILE A 34 4.05 6.61 0.12
CA ILE A 34 4.83 5.58 0.83
C ILE A 34 6.05 6.22 1.50
N HIS A 35 6.78 7.08 0.78
CA HIS A 35 7.98 7.73 1.31
C HIS A 35 7.65 8.63 2.52
N ALA A 36 6.56 9.40 2.45
CA ALA A 36 6.11 10.25 3.54
C ALA A 36 5.70 9.42 4.77
N MET A 37 4.86 8.40 4.56
CA MET A 37 4.41 7.49 5.62
C MET A 37 5.57 6.77 6.29
N LYS A 38 6.50 6.19 5.51
CA LYS A 38 7.68 5.51 6.06
C LYS A 38 8.57 6.46 6.85
N SER A 39 8.77 7.68 6.35
CA SER A 39 9.55 8.70 7.06
C SER A 39 8.92 9.10 8.39
N TYR A 40 7.59 9.16 8.48
CA TYR A 40 6.86 9.49 9.71
C TYR A 40 6.92 8.35 10.73
N ASN A 41 6.71 7.11 10.28
CA ASN A 41 6.74 5.90 11.11
C ASN A 41 8.17 5.38 11.38
N ASN A 42 9.21 6.14 10.97
CA ASN A 42 10.63 5.77 11.09
C ASN A 42 10.96 4.39 10.50
N LEU A 43 10.27 4.02 9.41
CA LEU A 43 10.49 2.80 8.65
C LEU A 43 11.55 3.02 7.57
N ARG A 44 12.33 1.97 7.31
CA ARG A 44 13.33 1.93 6.25
C ARG A 44 12.70 1.58 4.91
N GLY A 45 13.42 1.88 3.82
CA GLY A 45 13.01 1.51 2.47
C GLY A 45 12.77 0.01 2.30
N ASP A 46 13.56 -0.81 2.99
CA ASP A 46 13.49 -2.28 2.95
C ASP A 46 12.38 -2.87 3.84
N ASP A 47 11.78 -2.07 4.73
CA ASP A 47 10.67 -2.52 5.57
C ASP A 47 9.43 -2.73 4.70
N ASN A 48 9.12 -3.99 4.43
CA ASN A 48 7.96 -4.38 3.62
C ASN A 48 6.70 -4.31 4.47
N VAL A 49 5.89 -3.30 4.23
CA VAL A 49 4.54 -3.18 4.81
C VAL A 49 3.52 -3.87 3.91
N ILE A 50 2.37 -4.21 4.49
CA ILE A 50 1.21 -4.73 3.78
C ILE A 50 0.17 -3.61 3.71
N TRP A 51 -0.35 -3.35 2.52
CA TRP A 51 -1.46 -2.44 2.28
C TRP A 51 -2.75 -3.23 2.14
N HIS A 52 -3.76 -2.86 2.91
CA HIS A 52 -5.12 -3.39 2.85
C HIS A 52 -5.99 -2.53 1.92
N ASP A 53 -7.16 -3.03 1.50
CA ASP A 53 -8.02 -2.38 0.51
C ASP A 53 -8.77 -1.16 1.06
N ASP A 54 -8.92 -1.11 2.38
CA ASP A 54 -9.44 0.03 3.15
C ASP A 54 -8.38 1.12 3.40
N GLY A 55 -7.16 0.91 2.91
CA GLY A 55 -6.04 1.82 3.06
C GLY A 55 -5.17 1.54 4.28
N ASP A 56 -5.53 0.61 5.16
CA ASP A 56 -4.71 0.31 6.33
C ASP A 56 -3.33 -0.22 5.94
N VAL A 57 -2.33 0.18 6.72
CA VAL A 57 -0.93 -0.22 6.57
C VAL A 57 -0.57 -1.11 7.75
N GLU A 58 -0.23 -2.36 7.46
CA GLU A 58 0.21 -3.33 8.45
C GLU A 58 1.73 -3.50 8.39
N PHE A 59 2.35 -3.55 9.56
CA PHE A 59 3.76 -3.90 9.72
C PHE A 59 3.93 -4.81 10.94
N ASN A 60 4.62 -5.94 10.75
CA ASN A 60 4.81 -6.96 11.80
C ASN A 60 3.50 -7.48 12.45
N GLY A 61 2.39 -7.51 11.73
CA GLY A 61 1.09 -8.00 12.24
C GLY A 61 0.27 -6.94 12.97
N GLU A 62 0.71 -5.68 13.00
CA GLU A 62 0.00 -4.56 13.62
C GLU A 62 -0.33 -3.49 12.57
N ILE A 63 -1.53 -2.92 12.65
CA ILE A 63 -1.89 -1.75 11.84
C ILE A 63 -1.20 -0.53 12.43
N ILE A 64 -0.34 0.11 11.63
CA ILE A 64 0.49 1.24 12.05
C ILE A 64 0.00 2.57 11.50
N ASP A 65 -0.72 2.58 10.38
CA ASP A 65 -1.16 3.79 9.69
C ASP A 65 -2.27 3.47 8.67
N ASN A 66 -2.76 4.50 7.98
CA ASN A 66 -3.65 4.37 6.83
C ASN A 66 -3.15 5.25 5.66
N MET A 67 -3.01 4.67 4.47
CA MET A 67 -2.50 5.33 3.26
C MET A 67 -3.34 6.54 2.83
N HIS A 68 -4.64 6.56 3.10
CA HIS A 68 -5.49 7.69 2.74
C HIS A 68 -5.12 8.97 3.49
N ASN A 69 -4.43 8.87 4.64
CA ASN A 69 -3.91 10.03 5.38
C ASN A 69 -2.81 10.79 4.62
N TRP A 70 -2.16 10.14 3.65
CA TRP A 70 -0.99 10.64 2.96
C TRP A 70 -1.30 11.17 1.56
N GLY A 71 -2.49 10.87 1.03
CA GLY A 71 -2.99 11.42 -0.23
C GLY A 71 -3.38 12.88 -0.06
N ARG A 72 -2.82 13.78 -0.88
CA ARG A 72 -3.22 15.19 -0.97
C ARG A 72 -4.15 15.43 -2.15
#